data_AF-A0A933K8S6-F1
#
_entry.id   AF-A0A933K8S6-F1
#
_cell.length_a   1.000
_cell.length_b   1.000
_cell.length_c   1.000
_cell.angle_alpha   90.00
_cell.angle_beta   90.00
_cell.angle_gamma   90.00
#
_symmetry.space_group_name_H-M   'P 1'
#
loop_
_entity.id
_entity.type
_entity.pdbx_description
1 polymer ?
#
loop_
_entity_poly.entity_id
_entity_poly.type
_entity_poly.pdbx_seq_one_letter_code
_entity_poly.pdbx_strand_id
1 'polypeptide(L)'
;MRSQKAIQEYLRRRRQIAVLYFFGVFVVCLMLVFYIWQYMQVMEIQLAISKTQKENQSLHEKIEVKQAERASLGCLERIEEIATRKLGMGLPAKEQMWYVPLAGPAKSKN
;
A
#
# COMPACT_ATOMS: atom_id res chain seq x y z
N MET A 1 -8.78 -30.58 73.06
CA MET A 1 -8.92 -29.28 72.37
C MET A 1 -7.64 -28.73 71.72
N ARG A 2 -6.42 -28.94 72.24
CA ARG A 2 -5.18 -28.40 71.63
C ARG A 2 -4.80 -29.01 70.27
N SER A 3 -5.04 -30.31 70.07
CA SER A 3 -4.76 -31.00 68.79
C SER A 3 -5.61 -30.48 67.61
N GLN A 4 -6.88 -30.15 67.87
CA GLN A 4 -7.80 -29.60 66.85
C GLN A 4 -7.28 -28.27 66.28
N LYS A 5 -6.71 -27.39 67.11
CA LYS A 5 -6.17 -26.09 66.67
C LYS A 5 -4.93 -26.24 65.78
N ALA A 6 -4.03 -27.18 66.08
CA ALA A 6 -2.82 -27.43 65.29
C ALA A 6 -3.15 -27.96 63.87
N ILE A 7 -4.13 -28.86 63.76
CA ILE A 7 -4.62 -29.37 62.48
C ILE A 7 -5.30 -28.25 61.68
N GLN A 8 -6.06 -27.39 62.36
CA GLN A 8 -6.75 -26.27 61.73
C GLN A 8 -5.75 -25.24 61.16
N GLU A 9 -4.67 -24.94 61.88
CA GLU A 9 -3.60 -24.06 61.41
C GLU A 9 -2.83 -24.67 60.23
N TYR A 10 -2.58 -25.98 60.24
CA TYR A 10 -1.93 -26.68 59.13
C TYR A 10 -2.76 -26.63 57.84
N LEU A 11 -4.07 -26.89 57.94
CA LEU A 11 -5.00 -26.81 56.81
C LEU A 11 -5.13 -25.37 56.29
N ARG A 12 -5.12 -24.37 57.17
CA ARG A 12 -5.19 -22.94 56.80
C ARG A 12 -3.95 -22.49 56.03
N ARG A 13 -2.75 -22.86 56.49
CA ARG A 13 -1.49 -22.56 55.79
C ARG A 13 -1.42 -23.25 54.42
N ARG A 14 -1.82 -24.52 54.33
CA ARG A 14 -1.87 -25.25 53.04
C ARG A 14 -2.84 -24.61 52.05
N ARG A 15 -4.01 -24.18 52.52
CA ARG A 15 -4.99 -23.45 51.69
C ARG A 15 -4.45 -22.09 51.24
N GLN A 16 -3.76 -21.35 52.11
CA GLN A 16 -3.13 -20.08 51.74
C GLN A 16 -2.07 -20.24 50.66
N ILE A 17 -1.21 -21.26 50.76
CA ILE A 17 -0.20 -21.58 49.74
C ILE A 17 -0.87 -21.97 48.42
N ALA A 18 -1.92 -22.80 48.47
CA ALA A 18 -2.67 -23.19 47.27
C ALA A 18 -3.36 -21.99 46.60
N VAL A 19 -3.94 -21.07 47.38
CA VAL A 19 -4.55 -19.83 46.86
C VAL A 19 -3.50 -18.90 46.24
N LEU A 20 -2.34 -18.75 46.87
CA LEU A 20 -1.22 -17.99 46.31
C LEU A 20 -0.75 -18.56 44.97
N TYR A 21 -0.63 -19.89 44.88
CA TYR A 21 -0.24 -20.56 43.65
C TYR A 21 -1.28 -20.37 42.55
N PHE A 22 -2.56 -20.55 42.88
CA PHE A 22 -3.67 -20.33 41.95
C PHE A 22 -3.73 -18.87 41.47
N PHE A 23 -3.52 -17.91 42.37
CA PHE A 23 -3.48 -16.49 42.03
C PHE A 23 -2.29 -16.17 41.11
N GLY A 24 -1.12 -16.74 41.36
CA GLY A 24 0.04 -16.60 40.49
C GLY A 24 -0.22 -17.12 39.07
N VAL A 25 -0.79 -18.33 38.95
CA VAL A 25 -1.16 -18.91 37.65
C VAL A 25 -2.23 -18.06 36.95
N PHE A 26 -3.20 -17.55 37.71
CA PHE A 26 -4.26 -16.70 37.18
C PHE A 26 -3.72 -15.38 36.61
N VAL A 27 -2.76 -14.73 37.31
CA VAL A 27 -2.11 -13.50 36.83
C VAL A 27 -1.33 -13.76 35.53
N VAL A 28 -0.59 -14.86 35.44
CA VAL A 28 0.14 -15.23 34.21
C VAL A 28 -0.84 -15.44 33.05
N CYS A 29 -1.96 -16.12 33.31
CA CYS A 29 -2.99 -16.36 32.30
C CYS A 29 -3.63 -15.06 31.81
N LEU A 30 -3.96 -14.14 32.72
CA LEU A 30 -4.45 -12.80 32.37
C LEU A 30 -3.45 -12.01 31.53
N MET A 31 -2.16 -12.10 31.85
CA MET A 31 -1.10 -11.41 31.11
C MET A 31 -0.99 -11.92 29.67
N LEU A 32 -1.15 -13.23 29.45
CA LEU A 32 -1.19 -13.83 28.11
C LEU A 32 -2.41 -13.38 27.31
N VAL A 33 -3.59 -13.38 27.93
CA VAL A 33 -4.82 -12.91 27.27
C VAL A 33 -4.70 -11.43 26.91
N PHE A 34 -4.17 -10.60 27.81
CA PHE A 34 -3.92 -9.19 27.55
C PHE A 34 -2.91 -8.98 26.42
N TYR A 35 -1.86 -9.80 26.35
CA TYR A 35 -0.88 -9.75 25.26
C TYR A 35 -1.50 -10.07 23.89
N ILE A 36 -2.32 -11.11 23.82
CA ILE A 36 -3.06 -11.47 22.60
C ILE A 36 -4.03 -10.36 22.21
N TRP A 37 -4.73 -9.78 23.19
CA TRP A 37 -5.65 -8.67 22.97
C TRP A 37 -4.93 -7.41 22.44
N GLN A 38 -3.77 -7.09 22.99
CA GLN A 38 -2.93 -5.99 22.53
C GLN A 38 -2.43 -6.24 21.10
N TYR A 39 -2.05 -7.47 20.78
CA TYR A 39 -1.67 -7.85 19.41
C TYR A 39 -2.84 -7.71 18.41
N MET A 40 -4.05 -8.07 18.83
CA MET A 40 -5.27 -7.90 18.01
C MET A 40 -5.59 -6.43 17.73
N GLN A 41 -5.43 -5.52 18.71
CA GLN A 41 -5.60 -4.08 18.47
C GLN A 41 -4.56 -3.51 17.50
N VAL A 42 -3.33 -4.04 17.55
CA VAL A 42 -2.27 -3.63 16.62
C VAL A 42 -2.56 -4.09 15.18
N MET A 43 -3.32 -5.18 14.97
CA MET A 43 -3.70 -5.63 13.61
C MET A 43 -4.73 -4.72 12.93
N GLU A 44 -5.65 -4.10 13.67
CA GLU A 44 -6.60 -3.13 13.09
C GLU A 44 -5.87 -1.86 12.62
N ILE A 45 -4.85 -1.43 13.37
CA ILE A 45 -4.02 -0.27 13.02
C ILE A 45 -3.19 -0.54 11.76
N GLN A 46 -2.62 -1.75 11.62
CA GLN A 46 -1.84 -2.13 10.42
C GLN A 46 -2.69 -2.19 9.14
N LEU A 47 -3.98 -2.57 9.24
CA LEU A 47 -4.89 -2.61 8.10
C LEU A 47 -5.32 -1.20 7.66
N ALA A 48 -5.54 -0.28 8.61
CA ALA A 48 -5.78 1.12 8.29
C ALA A 48 -4.55 1.76 7.61
N ILE A 49 -3.34 1.50 8.12
CA ILE A 49 -2.08 1.98 7.53
C ILE A 49 -1.89 1.42 6.11
N SER A 50 -2.11 0.12 5.91
CA SER A 50 -1.96 -0.52 4.58
C SER A 50 -2.95 0.01 3.54
N LYS A 51 -4.16 0.38 3.95
CA LYS A 51 -5.18 0.95 3.04
C LYS A 51 -4.84 2.39 2.65
N THR A 52 -4.44 3.22 3.62
CA THR A 52 -4.00 4.60 3.37
C THR A 52 -2.71 4.65 2.53
N GLN A 53 -1.81 3.68 2.70
CA GLN A 53 -0.57 3.59 1.91
C GLN A 53 -0.82 3.18 0.46
N LYS A 54 -1.79 2.29 0.20
CA LYS A 54 -2.23 1.93 -1.16
C LYS A 54 -2.90 3.11 -1.88
N GLU A 55 -3.72 3.89 -1.18
CA GLU A 55 -4.36 5.08 -1.78
C GLU A 55 -3.32 6.14 -2.16
N ASN A 56 -2.34 6.41 -1.30
CA ASN A 56 -1.24 7.32 -1.60
C ASN A 56 -0.38 6.86 -2.79
N GLN A 57 -0.06 5.56 -2.89
CA GLN A 57 0.64 5.03 -4.06
C GLN A 57 -0.16 5.21 -5.36
N SER A 58 -1.46 4.92 -5.33
CA SER A 58 -2.31 5.09 -6.52
C SER A 58 -2.46 6.56 -6.95
N LEU A 59 -2.42 7.50 -5.99
CA LEU A 59 -2.46 8.93 -6.27
C LEU A 59 -1.12 9.43 -6.82
N HIS A 60 0.01 8.94 -6.30
CA HIS A 60 1.34 9.25 -6.84
C HIS A 60 1.50 8.74 -8.27
N GLU A 61 1.07 7.51 -8.57
CA GLU A 61 1.14 6.95 -9.93
C GLU A 61 0.29 7.77 -10.91
N LYS A 62 -0.90 8.22 -10.49
CA LYS A 62 -1.74 9.12 -11.29
C LYS A 62 -1.09 10.49 -11.54
N ILE A 63 -0.36 11.02 -10.56
CA ILE A 63 0.38 12.28 -10.72
C ILE A 63 1.53 12.09 -11.71
N GLU A 64 2.30 11.01 -11.61
CA GLU A 64 3.41 10.73 -12.53
C GLU A 64 2.92 10.54 -13.98
N VAL A 65 1.84 9.81 -14.20
CA VAL A 65 1.22 9.65 -15.53
C VAL A 65 0.77 11.01 -16.07
N LYS A 66 0.13 11.85 -15.26
CA LYS A 66 -0.31 13.19 -15.68
C LYS A 66 0.85 14.14 -15.94
N GLN A 67 1.95 14.03 -15.20
CA GLN A 67 3.16 14.79 -15.46
C GLN A 67 3.85 14.32 -16.74
N ALA A 68 3.88 13.02 -17.01
CA ALA A 68 4.39 12.47 -18.26
C ALA A 68 3.56 12.91 -19.47
N GLU A 69 2.22 12.92 -19.36
CA GLU A 69 1.33 13.47 -20.40
C GLU A 69 1.63 14.95 -20.65
N ARG A 70 1.79 15.77 -19.60
CA ARG A 70 2.13 17.20 -19.74
C ARG A 70 3.50 17.41 -20.37
N ALA A 71 4.50 16.62 -20.00
CA ALA A 71 5.83 16.70 -20.58
C ALA A 71 5.82 16.32 -22.06
N SER A 72 5.04 15.31 -22.44
CA SER A 72 4.84 14.89 -23.84
C SER A 72 4.19 16.01 -24.66
N LEU A 73 3.10 16.60 -24.14
CA LEU A 73 2.41 17.72 -24.80
C LEU A 73 3.31 18.96 -24.93
N GLY A 74 4.04 19.32 -23.87
CA GLY A 74 4.98 20.44 -23.91
C GLY A 74 6.17 20.20 -24.86
N CYS A 75 6.59 18.95 -25.02
CA CYS A 75 7.61 18.59 -26.01
C CYS A 75 7.08 18.77 -27.44
N LEU A 76 5.84 18.37 -27.71
CA LEU A 76 5.21 18.55 -29.01
C LEU A 76 5.02 20.03 -29.36
N GLU A 77 4.51 20.83 -28.43
CA GLU A 77 4.36 22.29 -28.60
C GLU A 77 5.71 22.96 -28.87
N ARG A 78 6.76 22.53 -28.15
CA ARG A 78 8.13 23.03 -28.37
C ARG A 78 8.70 22.62 -29.74
N ILE A 79 8.41 21.41 -30.21
CA ILE A 79 8.81 20.96 -31.56
C ILE A 79 8.09 21.80 -32.62
N GLU A 80 6.79 22.04 -32.44
CA GLU A 80 6.00 22.86 -33.36
C GLU A 80 6.48 24.32 -33.39
N GLU A 81 6.82 24.90 -32.23
CA GLU A 81 7.40 26.24 -32.16
C GLU A 81 8.75 26.31 -32.89
N ILE A 82 9.62 25.31 -32.71
CA ILE A 82 10.90 25.26 -33.42
C ILE A 82 10.68 25.11 -34.93
N ALA A 83 9.76 24.23 -35.36
CA ALA A 83 9.46 24.00 -36.76
C ALA A 83 8.90 25.27 -37.43
N THR A 84 7.91 25.91 -36.82
CA THR A 84 7.26 27.09 -37.39
C THR A 84 8.11 28.35 -37.28
N ARG A 85 8.68 28.63 -36.10
CA ARG A 85 9.36 29.91 -35.82
C ARG A 85 10.82 29.92 -36.26
N LYS A 86 11.55 28.82 -36.06
CA LYS A 86 12.99 28.76 -36.37
C LYS A 86 13.27 28.18 -37.75
N LEU A 87 12.50 27.17 -38.17
CA LEU A 87 12.70 26.49 -39.45
C LEU A 87 11.76 27.01 -40.55
N GLY A 88 10.79 27.88 -40.22
CA GLY A 88 9.85 28.44 -41.18
C GLY A 88 8.93 27.40 -41.82
N MET A 89 8.80 26.21 -41.20
CA MET A 89 7.92 25.16 -41.68
C MET A 89 6.46 25.53 -41.43
N GLY A 90 5.65 25.50 -42.49
CA GLY A 90 4.19 25.58 -42.41
C GLY A 90 3.56 24.24 -42.79
N LEU A 91 2.29 24.03 -42.42
CA LEU A 91 1.56 22.87 -42.92
C LEU A 91 1.45 22.96 -44.45
N PRO A 92 1.78 21.89 -45.20
CA PRO A 92 1.66 21.89 -46.65
C PRO A 92 0.19 22.03 -47.06
N ALA A 93 -0.07 22.79 -48.12
CA ALA A 93 -1.40 22.88 -48.69
C ALA A 93 -1.88 21.50 -49.15
N LYS A 94 -3.19 21.24 -49.14
CA LYS A 94 -3.77 19.93 -49.54
C LYS A 94 -3.35 19.49 -50.94
N GLU A 95 -3.01 20.45 -51.79
CA GLU A 95 -2.54 20.26 -53.17
C GLU A 95 -1.08 19.76 -53.26
N GLN A 96 -0.29 19.91 -52.19
CA GLN A 96 1.11 19.48 -52.10
C GLN A 96 1.27 18.12 -51.40
N MET A 97 0.17 17.48 -51.00
CA MET A 97 0.20 16.16 -50.35
C MET A 97 0.12 15.05 -51.40
N TRP A 98 1.20 14.29 -51.57
CA TRP A 98 1.21 13.09 -52.39
C TRP A 98 1.05 11.84 -51.52
N TYR A 99 -0.02 11.07 -51.74
CA TYR A 99 -0.23 9.79 -51.07
C TYR A 99 0.58 8.71 -51.78
N VAL A 100 1.57 8.12 -51.09
CA VAL A 100 2.26 6.93 -51.58
C VAL A 100 1.43 5.70 -51.20
N PRO A 101 0.89 4.93 -52.17
CA PRO A 101 0.24 3.67 -51.86
C PRO A 101 1.27 2.68 -51.31
N LEU A 102 0.99 2.08 -50.15
CA LEU A 102 1.84 1.10 -49.46
C LEU A 102 1.93 -0.28 -50.16
N ALA A 103 1.43 -0.39 -51.40
CA ALA A 103 1.59 -1.57 -52.23
C ALA A 103 2.82 -1.41 -53.11
N GLY A 104 3.80 -2.32 -52.95
CA GLY A 104 5.05 -2.36 -53.71
C GLY A 104 4.89 -2.40 -55.24
N PRO A 105 6.00 -2.27 -56.00
CA PRO A 105 6.01 -1.71 -57.35
C PRO A 105 5.22 -2.52 -58.38
N ALA A 106 4.63 -1.75 -59.29
CA ALA A 106 3.76 -2.09 -60.41
C ALA A 106 4.13 -3.34 -61.23
N LYS A 107 3.11 -4.08 -61.67
CA LYS A 107 3.16 -4.77 -62.97
C LYS A 107 2.36 -3.97 -64.00
N SER A 108 3.07 -3.14 -64.76
CA SER A 108 2.66 -2.79 -66.12
C SER A 108 3.12 -3.93 -67.02
N LYS A 109 2.18 -4.72 -67.53
CA LYS A 109 2.41 -5.60 -68.68
C LYS A 109 1.95 -4.82 -69.92
N ASN A 110 2.87 -4.64 -70.85
CA ASN A 110 2.56 -4.51 -72.28
C ASN A 110 1.71 -5.69 -72.75
#